data_AF-A0A920VDH3-F1
#
_entry.id   AF-A0A920VDH3-F1
#
_cell.length_a   1.000
_cell.length_b   1.000
_cell.length_c   1.000
_cell.angle_alpha   90.00
_cell.angle_beta   90.00
_cell.angle_gamma   90.00
#
_symmetry.space_group_name_H-M   'P 1'
#
loop_
_entity.id
_entity.type
_entity.pdbx_description
1 polymer ?
#
loop_
_entity_poly.entity_id
_entity_poly.type
_entity_poly.pdbx_seq_one_letter_code
_entity_poly.pdbx_strand_id
1 'polypeptide(L)'
;MLMLEHPHVYTKGRLSKESDVLLPEDELASNGMPVYETDRGGQVTYHGPGQLVVYPILNIRKWGGPIKYVRALEQVVIGALAEMGITANCESGNTGVWTNQGKIAAIGVKISRGISFHGFALNVNTDLTKYKNKIPCGITDRPVRPWRPF
;
A
#
# COMPACT_ATOMS: atom_id res chain seq x y z
N MET A 1 -4.78 -7.71 -15.35
CA MET A 1 -4.38 -7.38 -13.97
C MET A 1 -2.87 -7.59 -13.88
N LEU A 2 -2.13 -6.63 -13.35
CA LEU A 2 -0.67 -6.77 -13.19
C LEU A 2 -0.35 -7.17 -11.75
N MET A 3 0.57 -8.11 -11.59
CA MET A 3 1.13 -8.53 -10.30
C MET A 3 2.65 -8.54 -10.45
N LEU A 4 3.34 -7.89 -9.54
CA LEU A 4 4.79 -7.70 -9.63
C LEU A 4 5.37 -7.31 -8.28
N GLU A 5 6.69 -7.21 -8.24
CA GLU A 5 7.45 -6.54 -7.19
C GLU A 5 8.20 -5.36 -7.80
N HIS A 6 8.46 -4.34 -7.00
CA HIS A 6 9.33 -3.24 -7.39
C HIS A 6 10.71 -3.39 -6.73
N PRO A 7 11.78 -2.87 -7.36
CA PRO A 7 12.96 -2.43 -6.61
C PRO A 7 12.56 -1.46 -5.49
N HIS A 8 13.47 -1.21 -4.55
CA HIS A 8 13.20 -0.29 -3.45
C HIS A 8 12.79 1.09 -3.97
N VAL A 9 11.64 1.58 -3.55
CA VAL A 9 11.10 2.85 -4.03
C VAL A 9 10.11 3.44 -3.03
N TYR A 10 10.15 4.76 -2.86
CA TYR A 10 9.07 5.51 -2.22
C TYR A 10 8.18 6.15 -3.26
N THR A 11 6.88 6.17 -2.99
CA THR A 11 5.92 6.93 -3.79
C THR A 11 5.16 7.92 -2.91
N LYS A 12 5.07 9.17 -3.36
CA LYS A 12 4.22 10.22 -2.80
C LYS A 12 2.87 10.19 -3.51
N GLY A 13 1.80 9.88 -2.79
CA GLY A 13 0.43 10.02 -3.29
C GLY A 13 -0.11 11.44 -3.11
N ARG A 14 -1.34 11.68 -3.57
CA ARG A 14 -1.97 13.03 -3.59
C ARG A 14 -2.16 13.69 -2.24
N LEU A 15 -2.14 12.93 -1.15
CA LEU A 15 -2.31 13.45 0.22
C LEU A 15 -0.98 13.59 0.97
N SER A 16 0.14 13.36 0.30
CA SER A 16 1.46 13.41 0.93
C SER A 16 1.82 14.84 1.33
N LYS A 17 2.49 14.96 2.47
CA LYS A 17 3.10 16.20 2.95
C LYS A 17 4.62 16.07 2.90
N GLU A 18 5.33 17.20 2.86
CA GLU A 18 6.80 17.19 2.92
C GLU A 18 7.32 16.45 4.15
N SER A 19 6.64 16.63 5.29
CA SER A 19 6.95 15.96 6.56
C SER A 19 6.80 14.43 6.54
N ASP A 20 6.14 13.84 5.54
CA ASP A 20 5.88 12.40 5.53
C ASP A 20 7.14 11.57 5.22
N VAL A 21 8.17 12.21 4.65
CA VAL A 21 9.48 11.60 4.38
C VAL A 21 10.48 12.12 5.42
N LEU A 22 11.11 11.22 6.17
CA LEU A 22 11.99 11.60 7.29
C LEU A 22 13.40 12.00 6.84
N LEU A 23 13.84 11.49 5.69
CA LEU A 23 15.15 11.78 5.11
C LEU A 23 14.98 12.65 3.85
N PRO A 24 15.96 13.52 3.54
CA PRO A 24 16.00 14.21 2.26
C PRO A 24 15.92 13.23 1.08
N GLU A 25 15.23 13.61 0.00
CA GLU A 25 15.03 12.72 -1.15
C GLU A 25 16.35 12.32 -1.81
N ASP A 26 17.32 13.22 -1.88
CA ASP A 26 18.66 12.96 -2.44
C ASP A 26 19.42 11.89 -1.62
N GLU A 27 19.23 11.89 -0.31
CA GLU A 27 19.81 10.88 0.59
C GLU A 27 19.14 9.52 0.40
N LEU A 28 17.81 9.50 0.25
CA LEU A 28 17.07 8.26 -0.04
C LEU A 28 17.45 7.69 -1.40
N ALA A 29 17.57 8.53 -2.43
CA ALA A 29 18.00 8.12 -3.77
C ALA A 29 19.42 7.54 -3.75
N SER A 30 20.35 8.18 -3.02
CA SER A 30 21.72 7.70 -2.85
C SER A 30 21.80 6.36 -2.12
N ASN A 31 20.83 6.06 -1.26
CA ASN A 31 20.65 4.76 -0.59
C ASN A 31 19.85 3.74 -1.43
N GLY A 32 19.64 3.99 -2.72
CA GLY A 32 18.93 3.09 -3.63
C GLY A 32 17.42 3.04 -3.43
N MET A 33 16.83 4.07 -2.83
CA MET A 33 15.39 4.18 -2.55
C MET A 33 14.83 5.49 -3.13
N PRO A 34 14.82 5.66 -4.47
CA PRO A 34 14.32 6.87 -5.09
C PRO A 34 12.88 7.18 -4.68
N VAL A 35 12.55 8.46 -4.68
CA VAL A 35 11.21 8.97 -4.37
C VAL A 35 10.54 9.43 -5.67
N TYR A 36 9.32 8.97 -5.93
CA TYR A 36 8.53 9.42 -7.07
C TYR A 36 7.19 9.98 -6.64
N GLU A 37 6.79 11.08 -7.25
CA GLU A 37 5.42 11.57 -7.15
C GLU A 37 4.48 10.76 -8.02
N THR A 38 3.28 10.51 -7.49
CA THR A 38 2.26 9.71 -8.13
C THR A 38 0.89 10.31 -7.89
N ASP A 39 -0.05 9.97 -8.77
CA ASP A 39 -1.42 10.47 -8.71
C ASP A 39 -2.40 9.52 -7.98
N ARG A 40 -1.89 8.53 -7.26
CA ARG A 40 -2.71 7.65 -6.41
C ARG A 40 -3.23 8.38 -5.18
N GLY A 41 -4.35 7.91 -4.64
CA GLY A 41 -4.80 8.30 -3.32
C GLY A 41 -3.81 7.90 -2.21
N GLY A 42 -3.97 8.52 -1.04
CA GLY A 42 -3.13 8.27 0.13
C GLY A 42 -1.86 9.13 0.17
N GLN A 43 -1.09 8.94 1.23
CA GLN A 43 0.17 9.65 1.52
C GLN A 43 1.37 8.84 1.00
N VAL A 44 2.55 9.04 1.60
CA VAL A 44 3.78 8.31 1.25
C VAL A 44 3.65 6.80 1.50
N THR A 45 4.10 5.99 0.54
CA THR A 45 4.33 4.56 0.75
C THR A 45 5.66 4.07 0.20
N TYR A 46 6.08 2.91 0.68
CA TYR A 46 7.28 2.21 0.27
C TYR A 46 6.89 0.91 -0.44
N HIS A 47 7.60 0.60 -1.52
CA HIS A 47 7.60 -0.68 -2.19
C HIS A 47 9.03 -1.24 -2.29
N GLY A 48 9.16 -2.56 -2.32
CA GLY A 48 10.43 -3.22 -2.47
C GLY A 48 10.27 -4.74 -2.59
N PRO A 49 11.39 -5.48 -2.75
CA PRO A 49 11.38 -6.92 -2.80
C PRO A 49 10.67 -7.57 -1.61
N GLY A 50 9.96 -8.67 -1.87
CA GLY A 50 9.10 -9.36 -0.92
C GLY A 50 7.75 -8.68 -0.70
N GLN A 51 7.41 -7.62 -1.44
CA GLN A 51 6.09 -6.98 -1.40
C GLN A 51 5.33 -7.26 -2.70
N LEU A 52 4.21 -7.98 -2.60
CA LEU A 52 3.35 -8.21 -3.76
C LEU A 52 2.57 -6.93 -4.06
N VAL A 53 2.86 -6.31 -5.21
CA VAL A 53 2.14 -5.14 -5.71
C VAL A 53 1.20 -5.57 -6.82
N VAL A 54 -0.07 -5.21 -6.69
CA VAL A 54 -1.13 -5.57 -7.64
C VAL A 54 -1.77 -4.31 -8.18
N TYR A 55 -1.83 -4.22 -9.51
CA TYR A 55 -2.49 -3.14 -10.23
C TYR A 55 -3.67 -3.66 -11.07
N PRO A 56 -4.89 -3.72 -10.49
CA PRO A 56 -6.09 -4.04 -11.26
C PRO A 56 -6.50 -2.81 -12.07
N ILE A 57 -6.24 -2.86 -13.37
CA ILE A 57 -6.67 -1.86 -14.36
C ILE A 57 -8.01 -2.30 -14.93
N LEU A 58 -9.10 -1.77 -14.37
CA LEU A 58 -10.47 -2.24 -14.60
C LEU A 58 -11.41 -1.07 -14.90
N ASN A 59 -12.43 -1.31 -15.72
CA ASN A 59 -13.53 -0.37 -15.93
C ASN A 59 -14.57 -0.52 -14.81
N ILE A 60 -14.62 0.44 -13.89
CA ILE A 60 -15.45 0.40 -12.68
C ILE A 60 -16.71 1.26 -12.74
N ARG A 61 -17.11 1.75 -13.93
CA ARG A 61 -18.27 2.66 -14.08
C ARG A 61 -19.57 2.11 -13.49
N LYS A 62 -19.75 0.79 -13.56
CA LYS A 62 -20.94 0.09 -13.04
C LYS A 62 -20.78 -0.44 -11.60
N TRP A 63 -19.67 -0.13 -10.93
CA TRP A 63 -19.29 -0.79 -9.67
C TRP A 63 -19.70 0.00 -8.42
N GLY A 64 -20.43 1.11 -8.57
CA GLY A 64 -20.87 1.93 -7.44
C GLY A 64 -19.79 2.89 -6.89
N GLY A 65 -18.74 3.16 -7.67
CA GLY A 65 -17.79 4.24 -7.41
C GLY A 65 -16.50 3.81 -6.69
N PRO A 66 -15.57 4.77 -6.48
CA PRO A 66 -14.22 4.49 -5.98
C PRO A 66 -14.19 3.86 -4.59
N ILE A 67 -15.07 4.28 -3.67
CA ILE A 67 -15.12 3.74 -2.30
C ILE A 67 -15.49 2.25 -2.33
N LYS A 68 -16.55 1.89 -3.07
CA LYS A 68 -16.98 0.49 -3.20
C LYS A 68 -15.90 -0.38 -3.85
N TYR A 69 -15.17 0.18 -4.82
CA TYR A 69 -14.02 -0.50 -5.41
C TYR A 69 -12.89 -0.73 -4.41
N VAL A 70 -12.51 0.27 -3.61
CA VAL A 70 -11.50 0.12 -2.55
C VAL A 70 -11.92 -0.94 -1.52
N ARG A 71 -13.19 -0.92 -1.08
CA ARG A 71 -13.71 -1.96 -0.17
C ARG A 71 -13.66 -3.36 -0.79
N ALA A 72 -13.96 -3.48 -2.09
CA ALA A 72 -13.81 -4.76 -2.78
C ALA A 72 -12.35 -5.24 -2.81
N LEU A 73 -11.38 -4.36 -3.02
CA LEU A 73 -9.95 -4.72 -2.94
C LEU A 73 -9.54 -5.17 -1.53
N GLU A 74 -10.04 -4.51 -0.48
CA GLU A 74 -9.80 -4.96 0.90
C GLU A 74 -10.32 -6.38 1.12
N GLN A 75 -11.54 -6.68 0.65
CA GLN A 75 -12.12 -8.01 0.78
C GLN A 75 -11.36 -9.08 -0.03
N VAL A 76 -10.84 -8.75 -1.21
CA VAL A 76 -9.99 -9.66 -1.99
C VAL A 76 -8.74 -10.03 -1.21
N VAL A 77 -8.07 -9.04 -0.60
CA VAL A 77 -6.87 -9.28 0.20
C VAL A 77 -7.19 -10.09 1.46
N ILE A 78 -8.29 -9.77 2.15
CA ILE A 78 -8.73 -10.52 3.34
C ILE A 78 -9.04 -11.98 2.97
N GLY A 79 -9.76 -12.22 1.87
CA GLY A 79 -10.07 -13.57 1.39
C GLY A 79 -8.82 -14.38 1.08
N ALA A 80 -7.86 -13.78 0.36
CA ALA A 80 -6.58 -14.43 0.05
C ALA A 80 -5.79 -14.77 1.32
N LEU A 81 -5.76 -13.86 2.31
CA LEU A 81 -5.11 -14.11 3.60
C LEU A 81 -5.81 -15.22 4.39
N ALA A 82 -7.13 -15.29 4.34
CA ALA A 82 -7.91 -16.33 5.01
C ALA A 82 -7.63 -17.73 4.44
N GLU A 83 -7.42 -17.87 3.12
CA GLU A 83 -6.98 -19.13 2.50
C GLU A 83 -5.62 -19.60 3.02
N MET A 84 -4.79 -18.67 3.49
CA MET A 84 -3.50 -18.94 4.12
C MET A 84 -3.58 -19.09 5.66
N GLY A 85 -4.80 -19.08 6.22
CA GLY A 85 -5.03 -19.16 7.67
C GLY A 85 -4.72 -17.89 8.45
N ILE A 86 -4.63 -16.73 7.78
CA ILE A 86 -4.29 -15.45 8.39
C ILE A 86 -5.57 -14.63 8.62
N THR A 87 -5.88 -14.35 9.87
CA THR A 87 -6.99 -13.47 10.24
C THR A 87 -6.62 -12.02 9.98
N ALA A 88 -7.41 -11.35 9.14
CA ALA A 88 -7.24 -9.94 8.80
C ALA A 88 -8.59 -9.21 8.72
N ASN A 89 -8.56 -7.89 8.90
CA ASN A 89 -9.75 -7.04 8.92
C ASN A 89 -9.51 -5.67 8.27
N CYS A 90 -10.60 -5.00 7.92
CA CYS A 90 -10.61 -3.57 7.64
C CYS A 90 -10.66 -2.78 8.96
N GLU A 91 -10.15 -1.56 8.96
CA GLU A 91 -10.31 -0.62 10.07
C GLU A 91 -11.05 0.64 9.60
N SER A 92 -12.02 1.09 10.39
CA SER A 92 -12.75 2.34 10.08
C SER A 92 -11.79 3.53 10.10
N GLY A 93 -11.88 4.40 9.09
CA GLY A 93 -10.97 5.54 8.90
C GLY A 93 -9.58 5.19 8.35
N ASN A 94 -9.20 3.91 8.37
CA ASN A 94 -7.83 3.44 8.13
C ASN A 94 -7.77 2.51 6.90
N THR A 95 -7.73 3.10 5.71
CA THR A 95 -7.70 2.34 4.44
C THR A 95 -6.53 1.36 4.38
N GLY A 96 -6.83 0.13 3.95
CA GLY A 96 -5.89 -0.99 3.91
C GLY A 96 -6.40 -2.20 4.68
N VAL A 97 -5.57 -3.23 4.73
CA VAL A 97 -5.89 -4.47 5.46
C VAL A 97 -4.93 -4.63 6.62
N TRP A 98 -5.48 -5.04 7.75
CA TRP A 98 -4.84 -5.06 9.06
C TRP A 98 -4.93 -6.45 9.68
N THR A 99 -3.94 -6.79 10.48
CA THR A 99 -3.90 -7.96 11.36
C THR A 99 -3.70 -7.49 12.80
N ASN A 100 -3.77 -8.40 13.77
CA ASN A 100 -3.40 -8.12 15.15
C ASN A 100 -1.96 -7.60 15.31
N GLN A 101 -1.07 -7.89 14.34
CA GLN A 101 0.32 -7.44 14.35
C GLN A 101 0.50 -6.07 13.71
N GLY A 102 -0.47 -5.58 12.93
CA GLY A 102 -0.36 -4.31 12.21
C GLY A 102 -0.87 -4.35 10.77
N LYS A 103 -0.64 -3.26 10.02
CA LYS A 103 -1.05 -3.16 8.62
C LYS A 103 -0.26 -4.17 7.77
N ILE A 104 -0.96 -5.05 7.09
CA ILE A 104 -0.37 -6.06 6.21
C ILE A 104 -0.48 -5.65 4.74
N ALA A 105 -1.51 -4.87 4.35
CA ALA A 105 -1.62 -4.35 3.00
C ALA A 105 -2.02 -2.87 2.95
N ALA A 106 -1.33 -2.10 2.10
CA ALA A 106 -1.70 -0.73 1.76
C ALA A 106 -2.54 -0.70 0.49
N ILE A 107 -3.53 0.18 0.43
CA ILE A 107 -4.40 0.35 -0.75
C ILE A 107 -4.40 1.82 -1.14
N GLY A 108 -4.10 2.09 -2.41
CA GLY A 108 -4.07 3.43 -2.98
C GLY A 108 -4.39 3.33 -4.46
N VAL A 109 -5.51 3.92 -4.87
CA VAL A 109 -6.00 3.84 -6.25
C VAL A 109 -6.13 5.24 -6.86
N LYS A 110 -6.09 5.30 -8.18
CA LYS A 110 -6.59 6.43 -8.97
C LYS A 110 -7.70 5.94 -9.87
N ILE A 111 -8.78 6.69 -9.97
CA ILE A 111 -9.82 6.46 -10.98
C ILE A 111 -9.78 7.60 -11.98
N SER A 112 -9.61 7.28 -13.26
CA SER A 112 -9.66 8.26 -14.35
C SER A 112 -10.57 7.76 -15.46
N ARG A 113 -11.55 8.58 -15.86
CA ARG A 113 -12.55 8.25 -16.88
C ARG A 113 -13.27 6.91 -16.62
N GLY A 114 -13.40 6.50 -15.36
CA GLY A 114 -14.01 5.23 -14.95
C GLY A 114 -13.08 4.01 -15.02
N ILE A 115 -11.79 4.19 -15.33
CA ILE A 115 -10.76 3.15 -15.29
C ILE A 115 -9.93 3.28 -14.01
N SER A 116 -9.68 2.19 -13.32
CA SER A 116 -8.79 2.13 -12.15
C SER A 116 -7.32 2.01 -12.54
N PHE A 117 -6.46 2.64 -11.75
CA PHE A 117 -5.01 2.55 -11.81
C PHE A 117 -4.46 2.42 -10.38
N HIS A 118 -3.19 2.03 -10.26
CA HIS A 118 -2.59 1.59 -9.00
C HIS A 118 -3.39 0.42 -8.42
N GLY A 119 -3.47 0.27 -7.10
CA GLY A 119 -4.13 -0.88 -6.50
C GLY A 119 -3.73 -1.08 -5.05
N PHE A 120 -3.17 -2.24 -4.74
CA PHE A 120 -2.73 -2.58 -3.39
C PHE A 120 -1.32 -3.16 -3.37
N ALA A 121 -0.70 -3.07 -2.21
CA ALA A 121 0.61 -3.64 -1.93
C ALA A 121 0.51 -4.47 -0.65
N LEU A 122 0.66 -5.79 -0.79
CA LEU A 122 0.62 -6.77 0.29
C LEU A 122 2.04 -7.10 0.72
N ASN A 123 2.33 -6.93 2.02
CA ASN A 123 3.63 -7.29 2.57
C ASN A 123 3.70 -8.81 2.76
N VAL A 124 4.37 -9.51 1.85
CA VAL A 124 4.55 -10.98 1.94
C VAL A 124 5.78 -11.26 2.80
N ASN A 125 6.99 -11.00 2.29
CA ASN A 125 8.26 -11.13 3.01
C ASN A 125 9.04 -9.80 2.96
N THR A 126 8.33 -8.68 2.98
CA THR A 126 8.90 -7.35 2.77
C THR A 126 9.84 -6.97 3.92
N ASP A 127 11.05 -6.51 3.59
CA ASP A 127 11.93 -5.88 4.57
C ASP A 127 11.38 -4.50 4.98
N LEU A 128 10.77 -4.44 6.18
CA LEU A 128 10.18 -3.23 6.72
C LEU A 128 11.16 -2.36 7.49
N THR A 129 12.44 -2.71 7.59
CA THR A 129 13.44 -1.77 8.15
C THR A 129 13.50 -0.50 7.30
N LYS A 130 13.36 -0.65 5.99
CA LYS A 130 13.27 0.44 5.01
C LYS A 130 11.97 1.22 5.12
N TYR A 131 10.89 0.63 5.65
CA TYR A 131 9.65 1.37 5.92
C TYR A 131 9.82 2.45 7.02
N LYS A 132 10.86 2.36 7.88
CA LYS A 132 11.06 3.27 9.01
C LYS A 132 11.43 4.70 8.63
N ASN A 133 11.89 4.96 7.41
CA ASN A 133 12.32 6.30 6.97
C ASN A 133 11.15 7.19 6.48
N LYS A 134 9.90 6.80 6.77
CA LYS A 134 8.72 7.64 6.53
C LYS A 134 7.86 7.72 7.79
N ILE A 135 7.08 8.79 7.92
CA ILE A 135 6.04 8.88 8.93
C ILE A 135 4.87 7.99 8.47
N PRO A 136 4.46 6.94 9.22
CA PRO A 136 3.28 6.15 8.87
C PRO A 136 2.05 7.06 8.90
N CYS A 137 1.17 6.98 7.89
CA CYS A 137 0.06 7.90 7.61
C CYS A 137 -0.78 8.36 8.83
N GLY A 138 -0.28 9.28 9.65
CA GLY A 138 -0.93 9.75 10.88
C GLY A 138 -1.22 8.68 11.96
N ILE A 139 -0.72 7.45 11.80
CA ILE A 139 -0.96 6.32 12.72
C ILE A 139 0.39 5.94 13.32
N THR A 140 0.77 6.64 14.38
CA THR A 140 2.06 6.42 15.08
C THR A 140 2.00 5.24 16.05
N ASP A 141 0.81 4.73 16.37
CA ASP A 141 0.55 3.68 17.35
C ASP A 141 0.37 2.27 16.74
N ARG A 142 0.32 2.13 15.41
CA ARG A 142 0.14 0.82 14.75
C ARG A 142 1.24 0.51 13.74
N PRO A 143 2.04 -0.55 13.99
CA PRO A 143 3.14 -0.91 13.09
C PRO A 143 2.62 -1.45 11.74
N VAL A 144 3.49 -1.41 10.75
CA VAL A 144 3.33 -2.18 9.50
C VAL A 144 4.12 -3.47 9.67
N ARG A 145 3.56 -4.60 9.22
CA ARG A 145 4.18 -5.92 9.37
C ARG A 145 4.06 -6.73 8.09
N PRO A 146 5.10 -7.49 7.71
CA PRO A 146 4.97 -8.49 6.67
C PRO A 146 4.23 -9.71 7.21
N TRP A 147 3.74 -10.52 6.30
CA TRP A 147 3.49 -11.92 6.63
C TRP A 147 4.83 -12.62 6.99
N ARG A 148 4.76 -13.68 7.79
CA ARG A 148 5.89 -14.58 8.04
C ARG A 148 5.35 -16.01 8.14
N PRO A 149 5.66 -16.91 7.21
CA PRO A 149 5.54 -18.33 7.46
C PRO A 149 6.78 -18.77 8.23
N PHE A 150 6.66 -18.89 9.55
CA PHE A 150 7.70 -19.39 10.46
C PHE A 150 8.90 -18.45 10.69
#